data_AF-A0A0B5FD22-F1
#
_entry.id   AF-A0A0B5FD22-F1
#
_cell.length_a   1.000
_cell.length_b   1.000
_cell.length_c   1.000
_cell.angle_alpha   90.00
_cell.angle_beta   90.00
_cell.angle_gamma   90.00
#
_symmetry.space_group_name_H-M   'P 1'
#
loop_
_entity.id
_entity.type
_entity.pdbx_description
1 polymer ?
#
loop_
_entity_poly.entity_id
_entity_poly.type
_entity_poly.pdbx_seq_one_letter_code
_entity_poly.pdbx_strand_id
1 'polypeptide(L)'
;MDFMFRLSAKIIALLILVLLSLSGSALAADRAAALKDYDAGRVYVGQYPADGLFMRRSVKKAYAPHHALARLDQVHCPEAHRSLAEHGRWQGNLNVNGSCGDPADPAVWVVGNYLNFMTGR
;
A
#
# COMPACT_ATOMS: atom_id res chain seq x y z
N MET A 1 56.12 36.43 13.77
CA MET A 1 55.07 36.00 14.71
C MET A 1 54.61 34.63 14.25
N ASP A 2 55.36 33.59 14.62
CA ASP A 2 55.08 32.21 14.23
C ASP A 2 54.14 31.57 15.27
N PHE A 3 52.84 31.54 14.95
CA PHE A 3 51.86 30.82 15.76
C PHE A 3 51.89 29.32 15.40
N MET A 4 52.83 28.61 16.01
CA MET A 4 52.94 27.15 15.93
C MET A 4 51.90 26.52 16.86
N PHE A 5 50.71 26.24 16.33
CA PHE A 5 49.62 25.56 17.07
C PHE A 5 50.03 24.14 17.44
N ARG A 6 50.45 23.92 18.70
CA ARG A 6 50.55 22.57 19.28
C ARG A 6 49.15 22.04 19.56
N LEU A 7 48.54 21.41 18.56
CA LEU A 7 47.29 20.67 18.71
C LEU A 7 47.51 19.49 19.67
N SER A 8 46.89 19.54 20.84
CA SER A 8 46.91 18.42 21.77
C SER A 8 46.14 17.22 21.20
N ALA A 9 46.56 16.00 21.53
CA ALA A 9 45.92 14.76 21.05
C ALA A 9 44.40 14.73 21.32
N LYS A 10 43.92 15.43 22.35
CA LYS A 10 42.50 15.57 22.69
C LYS A 10 41.73 16.40 21.66
N ILE A 11 42.34 17.46 21.11
CA ILE A 11 41.72 18.32 20.09
C ILE A 11 41.64 17.59 18.75
N ILE A 12 42.66 16.79 18.43
CA ILE A 12 42.67 15.93 17.23
C ILE A 12 41.57 14.86 17.33
N ALA A 13 41.41 14.21 18.49
CA ALA A 13 40.35 13.23 18.71
C ALA A 13 38.94 13.86 18.60
N LEU A 14 38.75 15.08 19.10
CA LEU A 14 37.48 15.80 18.99
C LEU A 14 37.16 16.17 17.54
N LEU A 15 38.15 16.60 16.76
CA LEU A 15 37.97 16.92 15.33
C LEU A 15 37.59 15.69 14.51
N ILE A 16 38.19 14.52 14.80
CA ILE A 16 37.83 13.26 14.14
C ILE A 16 36.39 12.86 14.48
N LEU A 17 35.97 13.01 15.73
CA LEU A 17 34.60 12.69 16.16
C LEU A 17 33.55 13.59 15.49
N VAL A 18 33.87 14.88 15.29
CA VAL A 18 33.00 15.84 14.58
C VAL A 18 32.98 15.58 13.06
N LEU A 19 34.11 15.16 12.46
CA LEU A 19 34.14 14.79 11.03
C LEU A 19 33.38 13.49 10.74
N LEU A 20 33.33 12.55 11.69
CA LEU A 20 32.56 11.31 11.58
C LEU A 20 31.04 11.56 11.64
N SER A 21 30.57 12.58 12.35
CA SER A 21 29.13 12.89 12.43
C SER A 21 28.59 13.65 11.21
N LEU A 22 29.44 14.28 10.39
CA LEU A 22 29.01 14.96 9.16
C LEU A 22 28.90 14.03 7.94
N SER A 23 29.38 12.78 8.02
CA SER A 23 29.39 11.86 6.87
C SER A 23 28.09 11.05 6.70
N GLY A 24 27.11 11.23 7.59
CA GLY A 24 25.95 10.35 7.71
C GLY A 24 24.65 10.95 7.18
N SER A 25 24.60 11.40 5.92
CA SER A 25 23.34 11.58 5.15
C SER A 25 23.66 11.79 3.66
N ALA A 26 24.54 10.98 3.09
CA ALA A 26 24.49 10.75 1.65
C ALA A 26 23.16 10.07 1.36
N LEU A 27 22.20 10.92 1.01
CA LEU A 27 20.88 10.65 0.46
C LEU A 27 20.81 9.23 -0.12
N ALA A 28 20.15 8.32 0.60
CA ALA A 28 19.66 7.06 0.04
C ALA A 28 18.53 7.37 -0.95
N ALA A 29 18.84 8.15 -2.00
CA ALA A 29 18.02 8.32 -3.18
C ALA A 29 18.34 7.18 -4.14
N ASP A 30 18.16 5.95 -3.69
CA ASP A 30 18.14 4.82 -4.61
C ASP A 30 17.17 3.75 -4.12
N ARG A 31 16.09 3.62 -4.90
CA ARG A 31 15.06 2.57 -4.87
C ARG A 31 14.03 2.58 -3.74
N ALA A 32 13.41 3.73 -3.50
CA ALA A 32 11.95 3.71 -3.48
C ALA A 32 11.49 3.81 -4.93
N ALA A 33 11.46 2.69 -5.66
CA ALA A 33 10.62 2.63 -6.84
C ALA A 33 9.24 3.03 -6.33
N ALA A 34 8.78 4.24 -6.70
CA ALA A 34 7.51 4.76 -6.24
C ALA A 34 6.49 3.64 -6.44
N LEU A 35 6.00 3.05 -5.35
CA LEU A 35 4.94 2.07 -5.41
C LEU A 35 3.84 2.79 -6.16
N LYS A 36 3.65 2.46 -7.46
CA LYS A 36 2.68 3.17 -8.29
C LYS A 36 1.36 3.04 -7.59
N ASP A 37 0.82 4.09 -6.99
CA ASP A 37 -0.43 3.97 -6.27
C ASP A 37 -1.53 3.46 -7.21
N TYR A 38 -2.51 2.78 -6.63
CA TYR A 38 -3.64 2.29 -7.43
C TYR A 38 -4.41 3.50 -7.96
N ASP A 39 -4.61 3.55 -9.28
CA ASP A 39 -5.42 4.55 -9.97
C ASP A 39 -6.70 3.88 -10.48
N ALA A 40 -7.83 4.21 -9.88
CA ALA A 40 -9.13 3.67 -10.25
C ALA A 40 -9.56 4.05 -11.68
N GLY A 41 -9.04 5.15 -12.24
CA GLY A 41 -9.31 5.57 -13.62
C GLY A 41 -8.56 4.74 -14.67
N ARG A 42 -7.60 3.93 -14.25
CA ARG A 42 -6.81 3.08 -15.13
C ARG A 42 -7.30 1.63 -15.07
N VAL A 43 -7.52 1.04 -16.25
CA VAL A 43 -7.74 -0.41 -16.36
C VAL A 43 -6.38 -1.12 -16.45
N TYR A 44 -6.13 -2.03 -15.51
CA TYR A 44 -4.91 -2.84 -15.46
C TYR A 44 -5.14 -4.17 -16.16
N VAL A 45 -4.20 -4.55 -17.03
CA VAL A 45 -4.22 -5.82 -17.75
C VAL A 45 -4.02 -6.98 -16.76
N GLY A 46 -4.86 -8.00 -16.87
CA GLY A 46 -4.73 -9.23 -16.08
C GLY A 46 -5.91 -10.17 -16.29
N GLN A 47 -5.93 -11.26 -15.52
CA GLN A 47 -6.91 -12.34 -15.65
C GLN A 47 -8.25 -12.05 -14.97
N TYR A 48 -8.33 -11.03 -14.12
CA TYR A 48 -9.54 -10.71 -13.39
C TYR A 48 -10.38 -9.68 -14.17
N PRO A 49 -11.70 -9.91 -14.36
CA PRO A 49 -12.59 -8.88 -14.91
C PRO A 49 -12.52 -7.60 -14.07
N ALA A 50 -12.35 -6.45 -14.72
CA ALA A 50 -12.08 -5.19 -14.03
C ALA A 50 -13.16 -4.80 -13.01
N ASP A 51 -14.43 -5.03 -13.37
CA ASP A 51 -15.63 -4.79 -12.55
C ASP A 51 -16.01 -5.98 -11.65
N GLY A 52 -15.27 -7.09 -11.73
CA GLY A 52 -15.51 -8.29 -10.94
C GLY A 52 -15.24 -8.06 -9.46
N LEU A 53 -16.04 -8.66 -8.59
CA LEU A 53 -15.93 -8.54 -7.14
C LEU A 53 -15.41 -9.83 -6.53
N PHE A 54 -14.38 -9.71 -5.69
CA PHE A 54 -13.68 -10.82 -5.08
C PHE A 54 -13.55 -10.62 -3.58
N MET A 55 -13.63 -11.71 -2.82
CA MET A 55 -13.58 -11.68 -1.37
C MET A 55 -12.57 -12.70 -0.84
N ARG A 56 -11.92 -12.35 0.27
CA ARG A 56 -11.23 -13.30 1.13
C ARG A 56 -11.71 -13.12 2.57
N ARG A 57 -11.89 -14.22 3.28
CA ARG A 57 -12.30 -14.24 4.70
C ARG A 57 -11.11 -14.14 5.67
N SER A 58 -9.88 -14.28 5.17
CA SER A 58 -8.68 -14.08 5.97
C SER A 58 -7.48 -13.84 5.06
N VAL A 59 -6.43 -13.25 5.63
CA VAL A 59 -5.17 -12.99 4.91
C VAL A 59 -4.47 -14.26 4.40
N LYS A 60 -4.78 -15.42 4.99
CA LYS A 60 -4.23 -16.73 4.59
C LYS A 60 -4.98 -17.37 3.43
N LYS A 61 -6.13 -16.82 3.02
CA LYS A 61 -6.96 -17.34 1.93
C LYS A 61 -6.77 -16.46 0.68
N ALA A 62 -6.81 -17.11 -0.47
CA ALA A 62 -6.84 -16.42 -1.76
C ALA A 62 -8.14 -15.62 -1.92
N TYR A 63 -8.08 -14.58 -2.74
CA TYR A 63 -9.29 -13.91 -3.22
C TYR A 63 -10.05 -14.87 -4.15
N ALA A 64 -11.36 -14.96 -3.92
CA ALA A 64 -12.25 -15.79 -4.72
C ALA A 64 -13.50 -14.99 -5.07
N PRO A 65 -14.13 -15.26 -6.23
CA PRO A 65 -15.42 -14.65 -6.56
C PRO A 65 -16.47 -15.04 -5.52
N HIS A 66 -17.29 -14.07 -5.12
CA HIS A 66 -18.41 -14.36 -4.23
C HIS A 66 -19.61 -14.82 -5.05
N HIS A 67 -20.19 -15.96 -4.70
CA HIS A 67 -21.27 -16.61 -5.48
C HIS A 67 -22.51 -15.72 -5.68
N ALA A 68 -22.83 -14.85 -4.70
CA ALA A 68 -23.99 -13.95 -4.78
C ALA A 68 -23.64 -12.52 -5.24
N LEU A 69 -22.37 -12.12 -5.13
CA LEU A 69 -21.90 -10.76 -5.41
C LEU A 69 -20.67 -10.86 -6.30
N ALA A 70 -20.89 -10.93 -7.60
CA ALA A 70 -19.85 -11.15 -8.60
C ALA A 70 -19.33 -9.85 -9.22
N ARG A 71 -20.06 -8.75 -9.09
CA ARG A 71 -19.75 -7.46 -9.74
C ARG A 71 -19.93 -6.27 -8.79
N LEU A 72 -19.20 -5.19 -9.08
CA LEU A 72 -19.25 -3.95 -8.29
C LEU A 72 -20.64 -3.30 -8.28
N ASP A 73 -21.37 -3.34 -9.40
CA ASP A 73 -22.71 -2.74 -9.54
C ASP A 73 -23.79 -3.43 -8.68
N GLN A 74 -23.50 -4.61 -8.14
CA GLN A 74 -24.36 -5.31 -7.20
C GLN A 74 -24.16 -4.84 -5.75
N VAL A 75 -23.16 -3.99 -5.49
CA VAL A 75 -22.88 -3.46 -4.15
C VAL A 75 -23.75 -2.23 -3.88
N HIS A 76 -24.81 -2.42 -3.11
CA HIS A 76 -25.73 -1.36 -2.72
C HIS A 76 -25.32 -0.62 -1.44
N CYS A 77 -24.40 -1.19 -0.65
CA CYS A 77 -23.81 -0.53 0.52
C CYS A 77 -23.02 0.70 0.06
N PRO A 78 -23.44 1.95 0.36
CA PRO A 78 -22.86 3.14 -0.26
C PRO A 78 -21.38 3.35 0.05
N GLU A 79 -20.97 3.06 1.30
CA GLU A 79 -19.58 3.20 1.74
C GLU A 79 -18.67 2.16 1.07
N ALA A 80 -19.14 0.90 1.03
CA ALA A 80 -18.40 -0.17 0.38
C ALA A 80 -18.28 0.07 -1.12
N HIS A 81 -19.37 0.48 -1.79
CA HIS A 81 -19.36 0.79 -3.21
C HIS A 81 -18.36 1.91 -3.52
N ARG A 82 -18.40 3.02 -2.76
CA ARG A 82 -17.46 4.14 -2.93
C ARG A 82 -16.01 3.69 -2.74
N SER A 83 -15.73 2.98 -1.66
CA SER A 83 -14.37 2.51 -1.35
C SER A 83 -13.84 1.54 -2.41
N LEU A 84 -14.68 0.62 -2.89
CA LEU A 84 -14.33 -0.30 -3.98
C LEU A 84 -14.11 0.43 -5.31
N ALA A 85 -14.93 1.43 -5.62
CA ALA A 85 -14.79 2.21 -6.84
C ALA A 85 -13.52 3.08 -6.83
N GLU A 86 -13.24 3.76 -5.72
CA GLU A 86 -12.14 4.74 -5.62
C GLU A 86 -10.79 4.10 -5.27
N HIS A 87 -10.80 3.09 -4.40
CA HIS A 87 -9.59 2.49 -3.86
C HIS A 87 -9.42 1.02 -4.24
N GLY A 88 -10.41 0.43 -4.90
CA GLY A 88 -10.35 -0.96 -5.35
C GLY A 88 -10.51 -2.00 -4.25
N ARG A 89 -10.75 -1.58 -3.00
CA ARG A 89 -10.81 -2.45 -1.82
C ARG A 89 -11.80 -1.95 -0.78
N TRP A 90 -12.37 -2.87 0.00
CA TRP A 90 -13.22 -2.58 1.15
C TRP A 90 -12.98 -3.60 2.27
N GLN A 91 -13.08 -3.17 3.53
CA GLN A 91 -13.01 -4.05 4.69
C GLN A 91 -14.34 -3.99 5.45
N GLY A 92 -15.01 -5.14 5.55
CA GLY A 92 -16.34 -5.25 6.13
C GLY A 92 -17.16 -6.33 5.43
N ASN A 93 -18.36 -6.60 5.92
CA ASN A 93 -19.26 -7.56 5.29
C ASN A 93 -20.25 -6.89 4.33
N LEU A 94 -20.63 -7.65 3.32
CA LEU A 94 -21.75 -7.36 2.45
C LEU A 94 -22.73 -8.52 2.55
N ASN A 95 -24.02 -8.19 2.67
CA ASN A 95 -25.08 -9.18 2.56
C ASN A 95 -25.19 -9.69 1.14
N VAL A 96 -25.86 -10.83 0.93
CA VAL A 96 -26.04 -11.43 -0.40
C VAL A 96 -26.75 -10.52 -1.41
N ASN A 97 -27.52 -9.54 -0.94
CA ASN A 97 -28.21 -8.53 -1.75
C ASN A 97 -27.39 -7.24 -1.96
N GLY A 98 -26.12 -7.22 -1.55
CA GLY A 98 -25.22 -6.09 -1.70
C GLY A 98 -25.36 -5.01 -0.63
N SER A 99 -26.30 -5.12 0.32
CA SER A 99 -26.42 -4.16 1.42
C SER A 99 -25.27 -4.32 2.43
N CYS A 100 -25.09 -3.31 3.28
CA CYS A 100 -24.07 -3.37 4.32
C CYS A 100 -24.40 -4.53 5.29
N GLY A 101 -23.46 -5.44 5.47
CA GLY A 101 -23.59 -6.54 6.43
C GLY A 101 -23.13 -6.12 7.82
N ASP A 102 -23.46 -6.93 8.82
CA ASP A 102 -22.98 -6.72 10.18
C ASP A 102 -21.45 -6.73 10.23
N PRO A 103 -20.82 -5.87 11.05
CA PRO A 103 -19.38 -5.89 11.24
C PRO A 103 -18.92 -7.28 11.70
N ALA A 104 -18.19 -7.99 10.84
CA ALA A 104 -17.49 -9.20 11.25
C ALA A 104 -16.13 -9.26 10.57
N ASP A 105 -15.11 -9.51 11.38
CA ASP A 105 -13.73 -9.58 10.93
C ASP A 105 -13.37 -10.97 10.37
N PRO A 106 -12.45 -11.05 9.39
CA PRO A 106 -12.08 -10.04 8.41
C PRO A 106 -12.53 -10.45 7.00
N ALA A 107 -13.72 -10.00 6.58
CA ALA A 107 -14.06 -10.00 5.17
C ALA A 107 -13.37 -8.82 4.47
N VAL A 108 -12.46 -9.12 3.54
CA VAL A 108 -11.84 -8.12 2.67
C VAL A 108 -12.34 -8.34 1.26
N TRP A 109 -12.91 -7.30 0.69
CA TRP A 109 -13.42 -7.26 -0.69
C TRP A 109 -12.47 -6.44 -1.56
N VAL A 110 -12.33 -6.85 -2.81
CA VAL A 110 -11.56 -6.12 -3.83
C VAL A 110 -12.23 -6.23 -5.18
N VAL A 111 -12.02 -5.23 -6.02
CA VAL A 111 -12.39 -5.29 -7.44
C VAL A 111 -11.29 -5.98 -8.25
N GLY A 112 -11.65 -6.62 -9.36
CA GLY A 112 -10.71 -7.35 -10.19
C GLY A 112 -9.64 -6.44 -10.81
N ASN A 113 -9.97 -5.18 -11.10
CA ASN A 113 -8.98 -4.20 -11.55
C ASN A 113 -7.84 -3.99 -10.51
N TYR A 114 -8.19 -3.93 -9.23
CA TYR A 114 -7.23 -3.83 -8.13
C TYR A 114 -6.39 -5.10 -7.98
N LEU A 115 -7.00 -6.28 -8.19
CA LEU A 115 -6.25 -7.54 -8.24
C LEU A 115 -5.23 -7.57 -9.38
N ASN A 116 -5.63 -7.18 -10.59
CA ASN A 116 -4.72 -7.10 -11.75
C ASN A 116 -3.54 -6.16 -11.46
N PHE A 117 -3.80 -5.00 -10.85
CA PHE A 117 -2.77 -4.08 -10.40
C PHE A 117 -1.80 -4.71 -9.39
N MET A 118 -2.32 -5.41 -8.37
CA MET A 118 -1.49 -6.05 -7.36
C MET A 118 -0.63 -7.19 -7.95
N THR A 119 -1.16 -7.93 -8.92
CA THR A 119 -0.44 -9.05 -9.56
C THR A 119 0.54 -8.62 -10.64
N GLY A 120 0.37 -7.42 -11.22
CA GLY A 120 1.26 -6.85 -12.23
C GLY A 120 2.44 -6.06 -11.65
N ARG A 121 2.60 -6.05 -10.32
CA ARG A 121 3.72 -5.44 -9.60
C ARG A 121 4.86 -6.42 -9.38
#